data_AF-A0A0N9V6K3-F1
#
_entry.id   AF-A0A0N9V6K3-F1
#
_cell.length_a   1.000
_cell.length_b   1.000
_cell.length_c   1.000
_cell.angle_alpha   90.00
_cell.angle_beta   90.00
_cell.angle_gamma   90.00
#
_symmetry.space_group_name_H-M   'P 1'
#
loop_
_entity.id
_entity.type
_entity.pdbx_description
1 polymer ?
#
loop_
_entity_poly.entity_id
_entity_poly.type
_entity_poly.pdbx_seq_one_letter_code
_entity_poly.pdbx_strand_id
1 'polypeptide(L)'
;MWDYIGGESHIWPKGDLFATFDGVFMDWNPEIDARDLAVRLINLDTDQADAEEVDQALGWGARRFNAAAAYLVSARIVQPIEHSGGNGYWPCGFLMGDELLRFVRSL
;
A
#
# COMPACT_ATOMS: atom_id res chain seq x y z
N MET A 1 4.90 33.86 -25.54
CA MET A 1 5.85 32.74 -25.71
C MET A 1 6.91 32.93 -24.64
N TRP A 2 6.84 32.32 -23.46
CA TRP A 2 6.34 30.99 -23.07
C TRP A 2 5.62 31.03 -21.71
N ASP A 3 4.58 30.22 -21.55
CA ASP A 3 3.93 30.00 -20.24
C ASP A 3 4.73 28.95 -19.45
N TYR A 4 5.03 29.26 -18.19
CA TYR A 4 5.60 28.32 -17.24
C TYR A 4 4.48 27.43 -16.68
N ILE A 5 4.46 26.16 -17.08
CA ILE A 5 3.61 25.12 -16.47
C ILE A 5 4.50 24.34 -15.51
N GLY A 6 4.60 24.83 -14.27
CA GLY A 6 5.18 24.08 -13.16
C GLY A 6 4.19 23.01 -12.71
N GLY A 7 4.22 21.84 -13.36
CA GLY A 7 3.64 20.64 -12.78
C GLY A 7 4.57 20.11 -11.70
N GLU A 8 4.09 19.99 -10.46
CA GLU A 8 4.85 19.42 -9.35
C GLU A 8 5.32 18.01 -9.73
N SER A 9 6.61 17.87 -10.04
CA SER A 9 7.22 16.56 -10.24
C SER A 9 7.41 15.94 -8.85
N HIS A 10 6.35 15.33 -8.35
CA HIS A 10 6.39 14.44 -7.21
C HIS A 10 7.26 13.22 -7.57
N ILE A 11 8.57 13.31 -7.28
CA ILE A 11 9.51 12.20 -7.46
C ILE A 11 9.31 11.27 -6.26
N TRP A 12 8.34 10.36 -6.38
CA TRP A 12 8.24 9.22 -5.48
C TRP A 12 9.00 8.04 -6.09
N PRO A 13 9.69 7.24 -5.27
CA PRO A 13 10.07 5.91 -5.73
C PRO A 13 8.78 5.20 -6.18
N LYS A 14 8.78 4.62 -7.39
CA LYS A 14 7.68 3.76 -7.82
C LYS A 14 7.43 2.72 -6.73
N GLY A 15 6.18 2.36 -6.41
CA GLY A 15 5.90 1.31 -5.42
C GLY A 15 6.66 0.00 -5.71
N ASP A 16 6.93 -0.26 -6.99
CA ASP A 16 7.83 -1.31 -7.48
C ASP A 16 9.24 -1.28 -6.84
N LEU A 17 9.75 -0.11 -6.47
CA LEU A 17 11.07 0.06 -5.84
C LEU A 17 11.09 -0.51 -4.41
N PHE A 18 10.03 -0.31 -3.63
CA PHE A 18 9.94 -0.93 -2.29
C PHE A 18 9.83 -2.44 -2.40
N ALA A 19 8.95 -2.94 -3.29
CA ALA A 19 8.76 -4.38 -3.51
C ALA A 19 10.04 -5.07 -4.01
N THR A 20 10.78 -4.43 -4.92
CA THR A 20 11.97 -5.03 -5.54
C THR A 20 13.19 -5.01 -4.63
N PHE A 21 13.38 -3.94 -3.84
CA PHE A 21 14.59 -3.79 -3.02
C PHE A 21 14.41 -4.32 -1.59
N ASP A 22 13.27 -4.13 -0.93
CA ASP A 22 13.14 -4.61 0.46
C ASP A 22 13.18 -6.14 0.55
N GLY A 23 12.67 -6.88 -0.44
CA GLY A 23 12.79 -8.35 -0.48
C GLY A 23 14.22 -8.89 -0.63
N VAL A 24 15.21 -8.02 -0.92
CA VAL A 24 16.63 -8.37 -1.02
C VAL A 24 17.42 -7.92 0.21
N PHE A 25 17.00 -6.85 0.87
CA PHE A 25 17.78 -6.19 1.94
C PHE A 25 17.16 -6.32 3.35
N MET A 26 15.92 -6.77 3.47
CA MET A 26 15.22 -6.92 4.74
C MET A 26 14.85 -8.39 5.00
N ASP A 27 14.56 -8.73 6.26
CA ASP A 27 14.17 -10.09 6.67
C ASP A 27 12.73 -10.48 6.28
N TRP A 28 11.99 -9.57 5.63
CA TRP A 28 10.60 -9.75 5.22
C TRP A 28 10.44 -9.64 3.69
N ASN A 29 9.47 -10.38 3.14
CA ASN A 29 9.17 -10.41 1.71
C ASN A 29 7.89 -9.61 1.43
N PRO A 30 7.97 -8.47 0.72
CA PRO A 30 6.82 -7.62 0.43
C PRO A 30 5.67 -8.34 -0.29
N GLU A 31 5.93 -9.35 -1.12
CA GLU A 31 4.89 -10.13 -1.79
C GLU A 31 4.13 -11.02 -0.80
N ILE A 32 4.85 -11.69 0.11
CA ILE A 32 4.22 -12.52 1.15
C ILE A 32 3.42 -11.63 2.11
N ASP A 33 4.02 -10.53 2.55
CA ASP A 33 3.36 -9.56 3.43
C ASP A 33 2.13 -8.91 2.75
N ALA A 34 2.17 -8.68 1.44
CA ALA A 34 1.01 -8.19 0.71
C ALA A 34 -0.16 -9.19 0.70
N ARG A 35 0.11 -10.50 0.66
CA ARG A 35 -0.93 -11.53 0.78
C ARG A 35 -1.55 -11.52 2.18
N ASP A 36 -0.72 -11.45 3.22
CA ASP A 36 -1.18 -11.38 4.60
C ASP A 36 -2.00 -10.10 4.85
N LEU A 37 -1.55 -8.96 4.31
CA LEU A 37 -2.27 -7.69 4.36
C LEU A 37 -3.61 -7.78 3.61
N ALA A 38 -3.66 -8.40 2.43
CA ALA A 38 -4.89 -8.56 1.66
C ALA A 38 -5.93 -9.44 2.40
N VAL A 39 -5.48 -10.54 3.02
CA VAL A 39 -6.34 -11.37 3.89
C VAL A 39 -6.81 -10.58 5.11
N ARG A 40 -5.97 -9.70 5.67
CA ARG A 40 -6.40 -8.84 6.77
C ARG A 40 -7.49 -7.87 6.33
N LEU A 41 -7.29 -7.19 5.20
CA LEU A 41 -8.21 -6.20 4.65
C LEU A 41 -9.59 -6.80 4.33
N ILE A 42 -9.64 -7.98 3.69
CA ILE A 42 -10.93 -8.62 3.36
C ILE A 42 -11.73 -9.02 4.60
N ASN A 43 -11.05 -9.30 5.71
CA ASN A 43 -11.69 -9.70 6.98
C ASN A 43 -12.23 -8.50 7.79
N LEU A 44 -12.00 -7.25 7.36
CA LEU A 44 -12.58 -6.08 8.02
C LEU A 44 -14.07 -5.88 7.70
N ASP A 45 -14.60 -6.57 6.67
CA ASP A 45 -15.99 -6.49 6.22
C ASP A 45 -16.48 -5.04 5.97
N THR A 46 -15.60 -4.24 5.36
CA THR A 46 -15.81 -2.82 5.01
C THR A 46 -15.15 -2.52 3.67
N ASP A 47 -15.64 -1.50 2.97
CA ASP A 47 -15.09 -1.04 1.69
C ASP A 47 -13.93 -0.05 1.86
N GLN A 48 -13.67 0.40 3.09
CA GLN A 48 -12.57 1.32 3.41
C GLN A 48 -11.83 0.92 4.69
N ALA A 49 -10.50 1.11 4.70
CA ALA A 49 -9.64 0.81 5.84
C ALA A 49 -8.59 1.89 6.05
N ASP A 50 -8.35 2.26 7.31
CA ASP A 50 -7.25 3.13 7.71
C ASP A 50 -5.94 2.33 7.84
N ALA A 51 -4.85 2.85 7.29
CA ALA A 51 -3.57 2.15 7.27
C ALA A 51 -2.94 1.99 8.65
N GLU A 52 -3.06 2.99 9.51
CA GLU A 52 -2.51 2.96 10.86
C GLU A 52 -3.28 1.97 11.73
N GLU A 53 -4.61 1.95 11.64
CA GLU A 53 -5.44 0.98 12.37
C GLU A 53 -5.13 -0.47 11.95
N VAL A 54 -4.92 -0.71 10.65
CA VAL A 54 -4.57 -2.04 10.13
C VAL A 54 -3.17 -2.44 10.60
N ASP A 55 -2.17 -1.55 10.53
CA ASP A 55 -0.82 -1.86 11.01
C ASP A 55 -0.78 -2.10 12.53
N GLN A 56 -1.49 -1.30 13.33
CA GLN A 56 -1.58 -1.51 14.78
C GLN A 56 -2.02 -2.93 15.14
N ALA A 57 -2.85 -3.54 14.30
CA ALA A 57 -3.33 -4.88 14.52
C ALA A 57 -2.50 -5.98 13.84
N LEU A 58 -1.56 -5.63 12.96
CA LEU A 58 -0.56 -6.54 12.38
C LEU A 58 0.77 -6.50 13.16
N GLY A 59 1.07 -5.37 13.80
CA GLY A 59 2.29 -5.13 14.56
C GLY A 59 3.55 -5.06 13.68
N TRP A 60 3.42 -4.67 12.41
CA TRP A 60 4.54 -4.69 11.45
C TRP A 60 5.37 -3.41 11.49
N GLY A 61 4.74 -2.30 11.86
CA GLY A 61 5.34 -0.98 11.81
C GLY A 61 5.32 -0.42 10.39
N ALA A 62 5.27 0.91 10.32
CA ALA A 62 5.09 1.68 9.09
C ALA A 62 5.99 1.25 7.92
N ARG A 63 7.27 0.89 8.15
CA ARG A 63 8.18 0.52 7.05
C ARG A 63 7.75 -0.78 6.35
N ARG A 64 7.54 -1.85 7.10
CA ARG A 64 7.12 -3.15 6.55
C ARG A 64 5.72 -3.05 5.97
N PHE A 65 4.82 -2.35 6.67
CA PHE A 65 3.48 -2.07 6.20
C PHE A 65 3.47 -1.35 4.85
N ASN A 66 4.21 -0.24 4.73
CA ASN A 66 4.26 0.55 3.50
C ASN A 66 4.81 -0.25 2.31
N ALA A 67 5.75 -1.18 2.54
CA ALA A 67 6.24 -2.06 1.47
C ALA A 67 5.15 -3.01 0.95
N ALA A 68 4.37 -3.64 1.84
CA ALA A 68 3.24 -4.50 1.48
C ALA A 68 2.10 -3.70 0.82
N ALA A 69 1.78 -2.52 1.37
CA ALA A 69 0.75 -1.64 0.84
C ALA A 69 1.12 -1.12 -0.56
N ALA A 70 2.39 -0.74 -0.77
CA ALA A 70 2.91 -0.33 -2.07
C ALA A 70 2.76 -1.43 -3.12
N TYR A 71 2.96 -2.71 -2.75
CA TYR A 71 2.73 -3.85 -3.64
C TYR A 71 1.25 -3.92 -4.07
N LEU A 72 0.31 -3.91 -3.12
CA LEU A 72 -1.13 -4.01 -3.42
C LEU A 72 -1.62 -2.85 -4.29
N VAL A 73 -1.16 -1.62 -4.01
CA VAL A 73 -1.49 -0.43 -4.79
C VAL A 73 -0.89 -0.52 -6.21
N SER A 74 0.38 -0.91 -6.35
CA SER A 74 1.03 -1.01 -7.68
C SER A 74 0.41 -2.10 -8.54
N ALA A 75 -0.02 -3.20 -7.92
CA ALA A 75 -0.75 -4.29 -8.57
C ALA A 75 -2.24 -3.97 -8.84
N ARG A 76 -2.72 -2.78 -8.43
CA ARG A 76 -4.13 -2.35 -8.55
C ARG A 76 -5.12 -3.28 -7.86
N ILE A 77 -4.70 -3.92 -6.77
CA ILE A 77 -5.54 -4.79 -5.94
C ILE A 77 -6.42 -3.94 -5.00
N VAL A 78 -5.90 -2.79 -4.58
CA VAL A 78 -6.60 -1.78 -3.76
C VAL A 78 -6.34 -0.38 -4.32
N GLN A 79 -7.20 0.58 -4.02
CA GLN A 79 -6.94 1.99 -4.35
C GLN A 79 -6.45 2.73 -3.10
N PRO A 80 -5.40 3.56 -3.21
CA PRO A 80 -4.93 4.37 -2.09
C PRO A 80 -5.91 5.52 -1.83
N ILE A 81 -6.19 5.80 -0.56
CA ILE A 81 -6.72 7.09 -0.12
C ILE A 81 -5.51 8.00 0.13
N GLU A 82 -5.53 9.22 -0.40
CA GLU A 82 -4.48 10.22 -0.17
C GLU A 82 -5.06 11.45 0.51
N HIS A 83 -4.42 11.91 1.58
CA HIS A 83 -4.73 13.20 2.21
C HIS A 83 -3.44 13.99 2.49
N SER A 84 -3.54 15.31 2.45
CA SER A 84 -2.42 16.21 2.76
C SER A 84 -2.14 16.22 4.27
N GLY A 85 -1.33 15.28 4.74
CA GLY A 85 -0.91 15.12 6.14
C GLY A 85 -0.29 13.73 6.35
N GLY A 86 0.82 13.62 7.09
CA GLY A 86 1.56 12.37 7.24
C GLY A 86 1.60 11.85 8.68
N ASN A 87 1.19 10.60 8.87
CA ASN A 87 1.35 9.80 10.11
C ASN A 87 2.40 8.67 9.94
N GLY A 88 3.21 8.72 8.87
CA GLY A 88 4.24 7.71 8.58
C GLY A 88 3.77 6.56 7.68
N TYR A 89 2.47 6.46 7.39
CA TYR A 89 1.90 5.46 6.50
C TYR A 89 1.68 6.02 5.09
N TRP A 90 1.99 5.21 4.09
CA TRP A 90 1.62 5.48 2.72
C TRP A 90 1.14 4.18 2.04
N PRO A 91 -0.12 4.13 1.56
CA PRO A 91 -1.15 5.18 1.69
C PRO A 91 -1.64 5.33 3.13
N CYS A 92 -2.39 6.40 3.43
CA CYS A 92 -3.02 6.59 4.75
C CYS A 92 -4.26 5.70 4.93
N GLY A 93 -4.82 5.19 3.85
CA GLY A 93 -5.91 4.23 3.86
C GLY A 93 -6.15 3.62 2.49
N PHE A 94 -7.13 2.73 2.42
CA PHE A 94 -7.45 1.93 1.24
C PHE A 94 -8.93 2.00 0.92
N LEU A 95 -9.27 2.07 -0.36
CA LEU A 95 -10.56 1.62 -0.88
C LEU A 95 -10.38 0.18 -1.37
N MET A 96 -11.27 -0.70 -0.92
CA MET A 96 -11.28 -2.12 -1.23
C MET A 96 -12.47 -2.43 -2.15
N GLY A 97 -12.27 -3.40 -3.05
CA GLY A 97 -13.28 -3.79 -4.04
C GLY A 97 -13.11 -5.23 -4.51
N ASP A 98 -13.78 -5.57 -5.61
CA ASP A 98 -13.78 -6.93 -6.16
C ASP A 98 -12.38 -7.45 -6.49
N GLU A 99 -11.45 -6.57 -6.85
CA GLU A 99 -10.05 -6.89 -7.12
C GLU A 99 -9.37 -7.54 -5.90
N LEU A 100 -9.61 -7.01 -4.69
CA LEU A 100 -9.08 -7.57 -3.45
C LEU A 100 -9.66 -8.97 -3.20
N LEU A 101 -10.98 -9.14 -3.38
CA LEU A 101 -11.64 -10.44 -3.21
C LEU A 101 -11.10 -11.47 -4.21
N ARG A 102 -10.91 -11.08 -5.47
CA ARG A 102 -10.34 -11.95 -6.52
C ARG A 102 -8.91 -12.35 -6.20
N PHE A 103 -8.10 -11.39 -5.74
CA PHE A 103 -6.72 -11.63 -5.35
C PHE A 103 -6.64 -12.66 -4.22
N VAL A 104 -7.39 -12.47 -3.13
CA VAL A 104 -7.41 -13.40 -1.98
C VAL A 104 -7.87 -14.81 -2.38
N ARG A 105 -8.83 -14.93 -3.31
CA ARG A 105 -9.29 -16.23 -3.82
C ARG A 105 -8.29 -16.96 -4.71
N SER A 106 -7.27 -16.26 -5.20
CA SER A 106 -6.24 -16.81 -6.09
C SER A 106 -4.94 -17.20 -5.37
N LEU A 107 -4.88 -16.98 -4.05
CA LEU A 107 -3.71 -17.29 -3.20
C LEU A 107 -3.49 -18.80 -3.01
#